data_AF-A0A9N9V066-F1
#
_entry.id   AF-A0A9N9V066-F1
#
_cell.length_a   1.000
_cell.length_b   1.000
_cell.length_c   1.000
_cell.angle_alpha   90.00
_cell.angle_beta   90.00
_cell.angle_gamma   90.00
#
_symmetry.space_group_name_H-M   'P 1'
#
loop_
_entity.id
_entity.type
_entity.pdbx_description
1 polymer ?
#
loop_
_entity_poly.entity_id
_entity_poly.type
_entity_poly.pdbx_seq_one_letter_code
_entity_poly.pdbx_strand_id
1 'polypeptide(L)'
;MFAGFGSQDHRGTPEAPGRVVTLIEKSYWEELTDHHDSAPEKVWGVAYRIIPEKVEEVKEYLDIREINGYTIHYTPFHPADGSASIKTLVYIGTPENEQFVGPQDPQQLAEHIFRSHGPSGPNKDYLLNLDQALNELSPKSGDHHIHDLAVRVRALEGTNGKLSS
;
A
#
# COMPACT_ATOMS: atom_id res chain seq x y z
N MET A 1 6.18 -6.84 3.50
CA MET A 1 6.68 -6.08 2.34
C MET A 1 5.51 -5.51 1.56
N PHE A 2 5.62 -4.35 0.92
CA PHE A 2 4.55 -3.82 0.07
C PHE A 2 4.53 -4.53 -1.28
N ALA A 3 3.33 -4.90 -1.74
CA ALA A 3 3.08 -5.44 -3.07
C ALA A 3 1.84 -4.79 -3.69
N GLY A 4 1.70 -4.84 -5.01
CA GLY A 4 0.54 -4.29 -5.72
C GLY A 4 -0.73 -5.13 -5.53
N PHE A 5 -1.86 -4.45 -5.36
CA PHE A 5 -3.18 -5.05 -5.24
C PHE A 5 -4.19 -4.27 -6.09
N GLY A 6 -5.04 -4.98 -6.84
CA GLY A 6 -6.02 -4.38 -7.75
C GLY A 6 -7.11 -3.63 -7.00
N SER A 7 -7.19 -2.30 -7.15
CA SER A 7 -8.30 -1.51 -6.57
C SER A 7 -9.37 -1.24 -7.61
N GLN A 8 -10.54 -1.85 -7.45
CA GLN A 8 -11.64 -1.79 -8.42
C GLN A 8 -12.75 -0.80 -8.05
N ASP A 9 -12.74 -0.29 -6.82
CA ASP A 9 -13.82 0.47 -6.19
C ASP A 9 -13.37 1.81 -5.60
N HIS A 10 -12.07 1.99 -5.39
CA HIS A 10 -11.49 3.20 -4.81
C HIS A 10 -10.56 3.95 -5.78
N ARG A 11 -9.47 3.30 -6.20
CA ARG A 11 -8.39 3.92 -7.01
C ARG A 11 -8.37 3.45 -8.46
N GLY A 12 -9.36 2.66 -8.86
CA GLY A 12 -9.63 2.27 -10.24
C GLY A 12 -11.11 1.96 -10.42
N THR A 13 -11.41 1.21 -11.47
CA THR A 13 -12.74 0.65 -11.75
C THR A 13 -12.65 -0.86 -11.93
N PRO A 14 -13.77 -1.61 -11.98
CA PRO A 14 -13.74 -3.03 -12.30
C PRO A 14 -13.09 -3.34 -13.65
N GLU A 15 -13.29 -2.50 -14.66
CA GLU A 15 -12.74 -2.65 -16.01
C GLU A 15 -11.28 -2.16 -16.12
N ALA A 16 -10.88 -1.23 -15.25
CA ALA A 16 -9.54 -0.67 -15.19
C ALA A 16 -9.06 -0.55 -13.73
N PRO A 17 -8.68 -1.68 -13.08
CA PRO A 17 -8.32 -1.68 -11.67
C PRO A 17 -7.07 -0.84 -11.42
N GLY A 18 -7.08 -0.04 -10.35
CA GLY A 18 -5.91 0.66 -9.84
C GLY A 18 -4.92 -0.29 -9.16
N ARG A 19 -3.95 0.28 -8.46
CA ARG A 19 -2.93 -0.41 -7.66
C ARG A 19 -2.85 0.26 -6.30
N VAL A 20 -3.12 -0.52 -5.26
CA VAL A 20 -2.92 -0.15 -3.86
C VAL A 20 -1.95 -1.13 -3.22
N VAL A 21 -1.42 -0.80 -2.05
CA VAL A 21 -0.45 -1.67 -1.37
C VAL A 21 -1.15 -2.77 -0.57
N THR A 22 -0.57 -3.96 -0.58
CA THR A 22 -0.84 -5.01 0.42
C THR A 22 0.46 -5.41 1.13
N LEU A 23 0.34 -6.14 2.24
CA LEU A 23 1.48 -6.75 2.93
C LEU A 23 1.67 -8.19 2.47
N ILE A 24 2.87 -8.57 2.07
CA ILE A 24 3.25 -9.96 1.88
C ILE A 24 4.35 -10.38 2.84
N GLU A 25 4.40 -11.68 3.15
CA GLU A 25 5.48 -12.27 3.93
C GLU A 25 6.82 -12.08 3.22
N LYS A 26 7.89 -11.97 4.01
CA LYS A 26 9.24 -11.79 3.47
C LYS A 26 9.69 -13.00 2.64
N SER A 27 9.40 -14.20 3.12
CA SER A 27 9.64 -15.46 2.40
C SER A 27 9.01 -15.45 1.01
N TYR A 28 7.74 -15.06 0.92
CA TYR A 28 7.04 -14.95 -0.36
C TYR A 28 7.61 -13.85 -1.24
N TRP A 29 8.00 -12.70 -0.66
CA TRP A 29 8.65 -11.61 -1.42
C TRP A 29 9.99 -12.05 -2.04
N GLU A 30 10.77 -12.87 -1.35
CA GLU A 30 12.05 -13.40 -1.84
C GLU A 30 11.88 -14.34 -3.05
N GLU A 31 10.69 -14.91 -3.24
CA GLU A 31 10.35 -15.74 -4.41
C GLU A 31 9.91 -14.92 -5.63
N LEU A 32 9.59 -13.63 -5.46
CA LEU A 32 9.21 -12.74 -6.57
C LEU A 32 10.41 -12.44 -7.48
N THR A 33 10.18 -11.96 -8.70
CA THR A 33 11.27 -11.69 -9.66
C THR A 33 11.52 -10.21 -9.93
N ASP A 34 10.65 -9.33 -9.41
CA ASP A 34 10.69 -7.87 -9.56
C ASP A 34 11.16 -7.15 -8.30
N HIS A 35 11.59 -7.90 -7.29
CA HIS A 35 11.96 -7.32 -6.02
C HIS A 35 13.24 -6.48 -6.14
N HIS A 36 13.28 -5.35 -5.42
CA HIS A 36 14.52 -4.59 -5.26
C HIS A 36 15.60 -5.45 -4.60
N ASP A 37 16.88 -5.13 -4.82
CA ASP A 37 18.03 -5.91 -4.32
C ASP A 37 18.02 -6.19 -2.80
N SER A 38 17.21 -5.47 -2.01
CA SER A 38 17.02 -5.72 -0.58
C SER A 38 15.59 -5.45 -0.11
N ALA A 39 15.04 -6.37 0.68
CA ALA A 39 13.83 -6.14 1.49
C ALA A 39 14.19 -5.43 2.80
N PRO A 40 13.52 -4.34 3.19
CA PRO A 40 13.57 -3.90 4.58
C PRO A 40 13.07 -5.00 5.51
N GLU A 41 13.72 -5.14 6.68
CA GLU A 41 13.34 -6.13 7.70
C GLU A 41 11.98 -5.84 8.35
N LYS A 42 11.43 -4.65 8.15
CA LYS A 42 10.22 -4.16 8.79
C LYS A 42 9.43 -3.28 7.85
N VAL A 43 8.13 -3.21 8.10
CA VAL A 43 7.22 -2.25 7.48
C VAL A 43 6.82 -1.22 8.52
N TRP A 44 6.89 0.06 8.15
CA TRP A 44 6.48 1.16 9.01
C TRP A 44 4.99 1.46 8.82
N GLY A 45 4.35 1.91 9.89
CA GLY A 45 2.94 2.25 9.90
C GLY A 45 2.51 2.85 11.23
N VAL A 46 1.19 2.99 11.40
CA VAL A 46 0.58 3.55 12.60
C VAL A 46 -0.39 2.52 13.19
N ALA A 47 -0.31 2.31 14.50
CA ALA A 47 -1.30 1.54 15.24
C ALA A 47 -2.35 2.50 15.82
N TYR A 48 -3.62 2.28 15.49
CA TYR A 48 -4.75 3.05 16.03
C TYR A 48 -5.41 2.28 17.17
N ARG A 49 -5.66 2.96 18.30
CA ARG A 49 -6.44 2.41 19.41
C ARG A 49 -7.90 2.83 19.27
N ILE A 50 -8.78 1.86 19.05
CA ILE A 50 -10.22 2.06 19.08
C ILE A 50 -10.71 1.94 20.52
N ILE A 51 -11.57 2.86 20.96
CA ILE A 51 -12.18 2.79 22.29
C ILE A 51 -13.12 1.59 22.37
N PRO A 52 -13.23 0.91 23.54
CA PRO A 52 -13.97 -0.35 23.66
C PRO A 52 -15.39 -0.31 23.10
N GLU A 53 -16.10 0.80 23.31
CA GLU A 53 -17.50 1.00 22.93
C GLU A 53 -17.70 1.10 21.41
N LYS A 54 -16.61 1.33 20.66
CA LYS A 54 -16.61 1.52 19.20
C LYS A 54 -15.98 0.37 18.44
N VAL A 55 -15.48 -0.66 19.14
CA VAL A 55 -14.74 -1.75 18.49
C VAL A 55 -15.62 -2.49 17.48
N GLU A 56 -16.85 -2.85 17.83
CA GLU A 56 -17.74 -3.58 16.92
C GLU A 56 -18.11 -2.73 15.69
N GLU A 57 -18.53 -1.49 15.90
CA GLU A 57 -18.88 -0.54 14.83
C GLU A 57 -17.72 -0.29 13.87
N VAL A 58 -16.51 -0.02 14.40
CA VAL A 58 -15.33 0.22 13.56
C VAL A 58 -14.92 -1.05 12.83
N LYS A 59 -15.01 -2.21 13.47
CA LYS A 59 -14.66 -3.47 12.82
C LYS A 59 -15.63 -3.80 11.70
N GLU A 60 -16.94 -3.63 11.89
CA GLU A 60 -17.94 -3.85 10.84
C GLU A 60 -17.70 -2.90 9.64
N TYR A 61 -17.41 -1.62 9.91
CA TYR A 61 -17.05 -0.68 8.87
C TYR A 61 -15.79 -1.10 8.10
N LEU A 62 -14.74 -1.56 8.79
CA LEU A 62 -13.50 -2.01 8.16
C LEU A 62 -13.72 -3.31 7.37
N ASP A 63 -14.53 -4.25 7.88
CA ASP A 63 -14.85 -5.51 7.20
C ASP A 63 -15.57 -5.26 5.86
N ILE A 64 -16.42 -4.23 5.78
CA ILE A 64 -17.04 -3.80 4.52
C ILE A 64 -16.03 -3.14 3.58
N ARG A 65 -15.15 -2.29 4.10
CA ARG A 65 -14.16 -1.57 3.28
C ARG A 65 -13.13 -2.51 2.65
N GLU A 66 -12.73 -3.54 3.38
CA GLU A 66 -11.69 -4.49 2.97
C GLU A 66 -12.26 -5.79 2.39
N ILE A 67 -13.56 -5.79 2.04
CA ILE A 67 -14.35 -6.96 1.59
C ILE A 67 -13.77 -7.67 0.37
N ASN A 68 -12.95 -6.99 -0.43
CA ASN A 68 -12.35 -7.50 -1.66
C ASN A 68 -11.12 -8.40 -1.38
N GLY A 69 -11.28 -9.30 -0.41
CA GLY A 69 -10.38 -10.41 -0.10
C GLY A 69 -9.11 -10.06 0.67
N TYR A 70 -9.16 -9.00 1.47
CA TYR A 70 -8.27 -8.90 2.62
C TYR A 70 -8.74 -9.85 3.72
N THR A 71 -7.78 -10.42 4.45
CA THR A 71 -8.02 -11.26 5.62
C THR A 71 -7.47 -10.58 6.87
N ILE A 72 -8.08 -10.88 8.02
CA ILE A 72 -7.64 -10.34 9.31
C ILE A 72 -6.46 -11.17 9.83
N HIS A 73 -5.36 -10.50 10.15
CA HIS A 73 -4.19 -11.08 10.82
C HIS A 73 -3.90 -10.34 12.13
N TYR A 74 -3.30 -11.06 13.07
CA TYR A 74 -2.79 -10.46 14.30
C TYR A 74 -1.27 -10.54 14.32
N THR A 75 -0.63 -9.37 14.36
CA THR A 75 0.84 -9.24 14.32
C THR A 75 1.31 -8.36 15.47
N PRO A 76 2.52 -8.59 16.03
CA PRO A 76 3.13 -7.64 16.95
C PRO A 76 3.46 -6.32 16.23
N PHE A 77 2.99 -5.21 16.78
CA PHE A 77 3.46 -3.87 16.44
C PHE A 77 4.54 -3.46 17.43
N HIS A 78 5.64 -2.92 16.92
CA HIS A 78 6.78 -2.46 17.69
C HIS A 78 6.82 -0.92 17.68
N PRO A 79 6.40 -0.25 18.77
CA PRO A 79 6.42 1.21 18.86
C PRO A 79 7.81 1.80 18.61
N ALA A 80 7.85 2.92 17.87
CA ALA A 80 9.09 3.58 17.49
C ALA A 80 9.84 4.21 18.69
N ASP A 81 9.13 4.47 19.78
CA ASP A 81 9.67 5.02 21.03
C ASP A 81 10.35 3.95 21.92
N GLY A 82 10.36 2.69 21.49
CA GLY A 82 10.92 1.57 22.24
C GLY A 82 10.00 0.99 23.32
N SER A 83 8.74 1.42 23.38
CA SER A 83 7.73 0.82 24.25
C SER A 83 7.50 -0.66 23.94
N ALA A 84 6.87 -1.37 24.89
CA ALA A 84 6.55 -2.79 24.72
C ALA A 84 5.70 -3.04 23.46
N SER A 85 5.98 -4.14 22.77
CA SER A 85 5.20 -4.55 21.60
C SER A 85 3.74 -4.78 21.97
N ILE A 86 2.83 -4.37 21.08
CA ILE A 86 1.39 -4.55 21.24
C ILE A 86 0.86 -5.46 20.15
N LYS A 87 -0.07 -6.37 20.50
CA LYS A 87 -0.75 -7.21 19.51
C LYS A 87 -1.77 -6.37 18.75
N THR A 88 -1.61 -6.27 17.44
CA THR A 88 -2.45 -5.43 16.57
C THR A 88 -3.15 -6.25 15.51
N LEU A 89 -4.36 -5.82 15.16
CA LEU A 89 -5.11 -6.32 14.01
C LEU A 89 -4.62 -5.61 12.75
N VAL A 90 -4.38 -6.36 11.68
CA VAL A 90 -4.03 -5.83 10.35
C VAL A 90 -4.83 -6.58 9.28
N TYR A 91 -5.32 -5.84 8.28
CA TYR A 91 -5.95 -6.42 7.08
C TYR A 91 -4.86 -6.67 6.04
N ILE A 92 -4.80 -7.89 5.50
CA ILE A 92 -3.80 -8.30 4.51
C ILE A 92 -4.49 -8.96 3.31
N GLY A 93 -4.27 -8.43 2.12
CA GLY A 93 -4.63 -9.08 0.85
C GLY A 93 -3.55 -10.10 0.53
N THR A 94 -3.88 -11.39 0.68
CA THR A 94 -2.91 -12.47 0.54
C THR A 94 -2.64 -12.78 -0.94
N PRO A 95 -1.50 -13.42 -1.28
CA PRO A 95 -1.18 -13.76 -2.67
C PRO A 95 -2.18 -14.69 -3.37
N GLU A 96 -3.00 -15.44 -2.61
CA GLU A 96 -4.05 -16.30 -3.14
C GLU A 96 -5.28 -15.52 -3.65
N ASN A 97 -5.32 -14.20 -3.42
CA ASN A 97 -6.39 -13.34 -3.89
C ASN A 97 -6.25 -13.03 -5.39
N GLU A 98 -7.35 -13.12 -6.15
CA GLU A 98 -7.38 -12.82 -7.59
C GLU A 98 -6.99 -11.37 -7.93
N GLN A 99 -7.10 -10.45 -6.97
CA GLN A 99 -6.69 -9.05 -7.11
C GLN A 99 -5.20 -8.85 -6.80
N PHE A 100 -4.50 -9.86 -6.32
CA PHE A 100 -3.05 -9.83 -6.21
C PHE A 100 -2.44 -9.88 -7.62
N VAL A 101 -1.78 -8.80 -8.02
CA VAL A 101 -1.26 -8.64 -9.39
C VAL A 101 0.15 -9.19 -9.56
N GLY A 102 0.73 -9.73 -8.48
CA GLY A 102 2.05 -10.31 -8.49
C GLY A 102 3.15 -9.29 -8.81
N PRO A 103 4.32 -9.79 -9.21
CA PRO A 103 5.47 -8.95 -9.52
C PRO A 103 5.24 -8.16 -10.82
N GLN A 104 5.57 -6.87 -10.82
CA GLN A 104 5.42 -5.98 -11.97
C GLN A 104 6.69 -5.15 -12.17
N ASP A 105 7.06 -4.89 -13.43
CA ASP A 105 8.11 -3.93 -13.75
C ASP A 105 7.79 -2.55 -13.11
N PRO A 106 8.71 -1.95 -12.33
CA PRO A 106 8.42 -0.72 -11.60
C PRO A 106 7.99 0.46 -12.49
N GLN A 107 8.51 0.53 -13.71
CA GLN A 107 8.14 1.60 -14.64
C GLN A 107 6.72 1.39 -15.18
N GLN A 108 6.38 0.18 -15.61
CA GLN A 108 5.01 -0.17 -16.02
C GLN A 108 4.00 0.01 -14.88
N LEU A 109 4.38 -0.33 -13.65
CA LEU A 109 3.55 -0.13 -12.46
C LEU A 109 3.31 1.37 -12.21
N ALA A 110 4.35 2.19 -12.28
CA ALA A 110 4.24 3.64 -12.13
C ALA A 110 3.35 4.27 -13.21
N GLU A 111 3.50 3.87 -14.48
CA GLU A 111 2.64 4.32 -15.59
C GLU A 111 1.18 3.91 -15.39
N HIS A 112 0.95 2.70 -14.91
CA HIS A 112 -0.39 2.22 -14.58
C HIS A 112 -1.00 3.02 -13.43
N ILE A 113 -0.27 3.25 -12.34
CA ILE A 113 -0.72 4.10 -11.24
C ILE A 113 -1.01 5.53 -11.71
N PHE A 114 -0.18 6.07 -12.60
CA PHE A 114 -0.34 7.43 -13.09
C PHE A 114 -1.64 7.63 -13.89
N ARG A 115 -2.02 6.65 -14.72
CA ARG A 115 -3.24 6.72 -15.55
C ARG A 115 -4.53 6.27 -14.85
N SER A 116 -4.42 5.53 -13.75
CA SER A 116 -5.58 4.97 -13.04
C SER A 116 -6.33 6.02 -12.22
N HIS A 117 -7.66 5.90 -12.23
CA HIS A 117 -8.58 6.75 -11.49
C HIS A 117 -9.79 5.94 -11.03
N GLY A 118 -10.27 6.19 -9.82
CA GLY A 118 -11.48 5.59 -9.29
C GLY A 118 -12.33 6.57 -8.49
N PRO A 119 -13.42 6.12 -7.86
CA PRO A 119 -14.34 6.96 -7.09
C PRO A 119 -13.68 7.77 -5.95
N SER A 120 -12.56 7.29 -5.41
CA SER A 120 -11.77 7.98 -4.37
C SER A 120 -10.70 8.92 -4.94
N GLY A 121 -10.72 9.15 -6.26
CA GLY A 121 -9.82 10.04 -6.98
C GLY A 121 -8.69 9.29 -7.73
N PRO A 122 -7.70 10.05 -8.25
CA PRO A 122 -6.54 9.51 -8.95
C PRO A 122 -5.77 8.49 -8.09
N ASN A 123 -5.23 7.46 -8.72
CA ASN A 123 -4.41 6.48 -8.03
C ASN A 123 -3.04 7.03 -7.65
N LYS A 124 -2.47 7.95 -8.44
CA LYS A 124 -1.23 8.64 -8.07
C LYS A 124 -1.32 9.35 -6.71
N ASP A 125 -2.47 9.95 -6.38
CA ASP A 125 -2.64 10.68 -5.11
C ASP A 125 -2.51 9.72 -3.92
N TYR A 126 -2.99 8.48 -4.07
CA TYR A 126 -2.79 7.44 -3.05
C TYR A 126 -1.30 7.16 -2.83
N LEU A 127 -0.55 6.94 -3.89
CA LEU A 127 0.88 6.62 -3.80
C LEU A 127 1.68 7.80 -3.23
N LEU A 128 1.44 9.02 -3.72
CA LEU A 128 2.18 10.21 -3.28
C LEU A 128 1.89 10.55 -1.82
N ASN A 129 0.64 10.41 -1.37
CA ASN A 129 0.28 10.60 0.03
C ASN A 129 0.89 9.52 0.92
N LEU A 130 1.00 8.28 0.44
CA LEU A 130 1.66 7.20 1.18
C LEU A 130 3.17 7.43 1.31
N ASP A 131 3.86 7.80 0.22
CA ASP A 131 5.28 8.19 0.22
C ASP A 131 5.53 9.32 1.22
N GLN A 132 4.69 10.37 1.20
CA GLN A 132 4.79 11.46 2.16
C GLN A 132 4.58 10.99 3.60
N ALA A 133 3.49 10.28 3.88
CA ALA A 133 3.16 9.83 5.23
C ALA A 133 4.27 8.93 5.80
N LEU A 134 4.81 8.00 5.01
CA LEU A 134 5.92 7.14 5.44
C LEU A 134 7.17 7.95 5.78
N ASN A 135 7.51 8.99 5.02
CA ASN A 135 8.66 9.86 5.32
C ASN A 135 8.43 10.74 6.57
N GLU A 136 7.19 11.03 6.92
CA GLU A 136 6.83 11.85 8.09
C GLU A 136 6.78 11.07 9.42
N LEU A 137 6.68 9.74 9.40
CA LEU A 137 6.61 8.93 10.62
C LEU A 137 7.90 8.97 11.47
N SER A 138 9.06 8.99 10.81
CA SER A 138 10.39 8.91 11.43
C SER A 138 11.48 9.16 10.39
N PRO A 139 12.68 9.63 10.77
CA PRO A 139 13.82 9.72 9.86
C PRO A 139 14.24 8.39 9.19
N LYS A 140 13.76 7.25 9.71
CA LYS A 140 14.10 5.90 9.22
C LYS A 140 12.90 5.15 8.62
N SER A 141 11.76 5.81 8.43
CA SER A 141 10.51 5.15 8.03
C SER A 141 10.16 5.21 6.55
N GLY A 142 11.00 5.87 5.74
CA GLY A 142 10.89 5.80 4.29
C GLY A 142 10.98 4.35 3.79
N ASP A 143 10.23 4.06 2.73
CA ASP A 143 10.23 2.76 2.06
C ASP A 143 10.76 2.93 0.64
N HIS A 144 11.79 2.16 0.29
CA HIS A 144 12.49 2.30 -0.99
C HIS A 144 11.59 1.99 -2.19
N HIS A 145 10.72 0.98 -2.09
CA HIS A 145 9.83 0.59 -3.17
C HIS A 145 8.77 1.66 -3.42
N ILE A 146 8.13 2.13 -2.35
CA ILE A 146 7.13 3.21 -2.44
C ILE A 146 7.78 4.49 -2.98
N HIS A 147 8.99 4.82 -2.52
CA HIS A 147 9.70 6.01 -2.96
C HIS A 147 10.09 5.95 -4.45
N ASP A 148 10.62 4.82 -4.93
CA ASP A 148 10.96 4.63 -6.35
C ASP A 148 9.74 4.83 -7.25
N LEU A 149 8.61 4.20 -6.91
CA LEU A 149 7.35 4.39 -7.65
C LEU A 149 6.90 5.86 -7.62
N ALA A 150 6.99 6.53 -6.47
CA ALA A 150 6.58 7.93 -6.33
C ALA A 150 7.46 8.87 -7.18
N VAL A 151 8.77 8.63 -7.25
CA VAL A 151 9.70 9.39 -8.11
C VAL A 151 9.33 9.21 -9.59
N ARG A 152 9.08 7.97 -10.02
CA ARG A 152 8.66 7.68 -11.41
C ARG A 152 7.35 8.36 -11.77
N VAL A 153 6.36 8.32 -10.89
CA VAL A 153 5.06 9.00 -11.10
C VAL A 153 5.24 10.52 -11.22
N ARG A 154 6.07 11.15 -10.37
CA ARG A 154 6.37 12.60 -10.46
C ARG A 154 7.07 12.96 -11.79
N ALA A 155 7.94 12.08 -12.30
CA ALA A 155 8.59 12.29 -13.60
C ALA A 155 7.59 12.27 -14.79
N LEU A 156 6.56 11.43 -14.71
CA LEU A 156 5.48 11.39 -15.70
C LEU A 156 4.66 12.69 -15.69
N GLU A 157 4.39 13.27 -14.51
CA GLU A 157 3.71 14.58 -14.38
C GLU A 157 4.48 15.71 -15.07
N GLY A 158 5.79 15.79 -14.82
CA GLY A 158 6.65 16.81 -15.41
C GLY A 158 6.80 16.70 -16.94
N THR A 159 6.57 15.51 -17.49
CA THR A 159 6.62 15.28 -18.94
C THR A 159 5.28 15.65 -19.59
N ASN A 160 4.15 15.32 -18.95
CA ASN A 160 2.81 15.61 -19.47
C ASN A 160 2.48 17.12 -19.42
N GLY A 161 2.98 17.83 -18.41
CA GLY A 161 2.85 19.29 -18.29
C GLY A 161 3.63 20.09 -19.34
N LYS A 162 4.64 19.49 -19.99
CA LYS A 162 5.42 20.14 -21.08
C LYS A 162 4.82 19.92 -22.46
N LEU A 163 3.96 18.92 -22.63
CA LEU A 163 3.26 18.61 -23.89
C LEU A 163 1.91 19.35 -24.01
N SER A 164 1.44 19.94 -22.91
CA SER A 164 0.16 20.66 -22.82
C SER A 164 0.31 22.18 -22.69
N SER A 165 1.55 22.70 -22.78
CA SER A 165 1.92 24.12 -22.80
C SER A 165 2.48 24.54 -24.15
#